data_AF-A0A7V8QJF2-F1
#
_entry.id   AF-A0A7V8QJF2-F1
#
_cell.length_a   1.000
_cell.length_b   1.000
_cell.length_c   1.000
_cell.angle_alpha   90.00
_cell.angle_beta   90.00
_cell.angle_gamma   90.00
#
_symmetry.space_group_name_H-M   'P 1'
#
loop_
_entity.id
_entity.type
_entity.pdbx_description
1 polymer ?
#
loop_
_entity_poly.entity_id
_entity_poly.type
_entity_poly.pdbx_seq_one_letter_code
_entity_poly.pdbx_strand_id
1 'polypeptide(L)'
;MAGAIRRGLLAAVTSLAVSPVLAASPGHQCLAALEGLPSDARVSIETRCPALAEAARTEAPAPGWLLEPVSVAELRGLARGFTPIEQGRITVEMDQVDQVVAESHVPALPDWLRRLREWLDSQAPEPAEEPNWVRAVADWLDANGHWLMPVLQGVLAVVALGLIAWILIGLRWPRMGRWRRTRYAAGEGRTGAAVAAPRRLQSVDELAPAEQVPAMLAWLVEEWERNGRMPGARRMTNGLIRRRLDGAQADSAPAFRELSLAAESALFGGRVPDSERRRRCLQLAWELARNQEGRR
;
A
#
# COMPACT_ATOMS: atom_id res chain seq x y z
N MET A 1 8.48 62.32 -7.72
CA MET A 1 9.22 61.36 -6.87
C MET A 1 8.48 60.04 -6.60
N ALA A 2 7.36 59.72 -7.28
CA ALA A 2 6.64 58.44 -7.14
C ALA A 2 6.98 57.40 -8.25
N GLY A 3 8.00 57.65 -9.07
CA GLY A 3 8.38 56.79 -10.21
C GLY A 3 9.62 55.92 -10.02
N ALA A 4 10.38 56.12 -8.93
CA ALA A 4 11.68 55.45 -8.72
C ALA A 4 11.58 54.18 -7.83
N ILE A 5 10.51 54.04 -7.04
CA ILE A 5 10.35 52.90 -6.11
C ILE A 5 9.75 51.67 -6.84
N ARG A 6 9.04 51.87 -7.95
CA ARG A 6 8.38 50.79 -8.70
C ARG A 6 9.32 49.96 -9.58
N ARG A 7 10.53 50.45 -9.89
CA ARG A 7 11.55 49.70 -10.66
C ARG A 7 12.53 48.90 -9.79
N GLY A 8 12.62 49.17 -8.49
CA GLY A 8 13.44 48.37 -7.57
C GLY A 8 12.79 47.04 -7.16
N LEU A 9 11.46 46.98 -7.12
CA LEU A 9 10.73 45.78 -6.68
C LEU A 9 10.52 44.73 -7.80
N LEU A 10 10.58 45.14 -9.06
CA LEU A 10 10.51 44.22 -10.22
C LEU A 10 11.84 43.53 -10.54
N ALA A 11 12.97 44.06 -10.05
CA ALA A 11 14.27 43.39 -10.12
C ALA A 11 14.50 42.41 -8.94
N ALA A 12 13.81 42.60 -7.80
CA ALA A 12 13.87 41.70 -6.65
C ALA A 12 12.94 40.49 -6.75
N VAL A 13 11.84 40.59 -7.52
CA VAL A 13 10.89 39.47 -7.74
C VAL A 13 11.32 38.55 -8.89
N THR A 14 12.22 39.02 -9.78
CA THR A 14 12.85 38.17 -10.81
C THR A 14 14.16 37.51 -10.35
N SER A 15 14.61 37.78 -9.12
CA SER A 15 15.82 37.21 -8.51
C SER A 15 15.57 36.36 -7.25
N LEU A 16 14.31 36.08 -6.92
CA LEU A 16 13.92 34.82 -6.25
C LEU A 16 13.92 33.72 -7.33
N ALA A 17 15.07 33.38 -7.89
CA ALA A 17 15.79 32.19 -7.43
C ALA A 17 14.78 31.07 -7.11
N VAL A 18 14.26 30.44 -8.18
CA VAL A 18 14.01 29.00 -8.17
C VAL A 18 15.24 28.42 -7.50
N SER A 19 15.10 28.06 -6.23
CA SER A 19 16.24 27.58 -5.47
C SER A 19 16.82 26.38 -6.22
N PRO A 20 18.15 26.28 -6.37
CA PRO A 20 18.79 25.08 -6.89
C PRO A 20 18.62 23.86 -5.95
N VAL A 21 17.67 23.92 -5.01
CA VAL A 21 17.26 22.86 -4.08
C VAL A 21 16.30 21.87 -4.76
N LEU A 22 15.77 22.19 -5.95
CA LEU A 22 15.45 21.17 -6.96
C LEU A 22 16.74 20.67 -7.65
N ALA A 23 17.84 20.56 -6.89
CA ALA A 23 19.00 19.77 -7.25
C ALA A 23 18.44 18.40 -7.61
N ALA A 24 18.58 18.04 -8.90
CA ALA A 24 17.96 16.89 -9.51
C ALA A 24 17.97 15.72 -8.53
N SER A 25 16.79 15.26 -8.12
CA SER A 25 16.67 14.14 -7.17
C SER A 25 17.59 13.00 -7.61
N PRO A 26 18.14 12.18 -6.68
CA PRO A 26 19.01 11.06 -7.02
C PRO A 26 18.48 10.18 -8.16
N GLY A 27 17.14 10.00 -8.22
CA GLY A 27 16.45 9.32 -9.32
C GLY A 27 16.63 9.98 -10.69
N HIS A 28 16.43 11.30 -10.79
CA HIS A 28 16.57 12.06 -12.05
C HIS A 28 18.02 12.03 -12.58
N GLN A 29 19.02 12.20 -11.70
CA GLN A 29 20.42 12.12 -12.10
C GLN A 29 20.78 10.73 -12.62
N CYS A 30 20.28 9.68 -11.95
CA CYS A 30 20.47 8.30 -12.40
C CYS A 30 19.78 8.03 -13.74
N LEU A 31 18.53 8.49 -13.95
CA LEU A 31 17.83 8.28 -15.21
C LEU A 31 18.56 8.92 -16.40
N ALA A 32 19.10 10.13 -16.22
CA ALA A 32 19.93 10.78 -17.23
C ALA A 32 21.23 9.99 -17.50
N ALA A 33 21.88 9.46 -16.48
CA ALA A 33 23.09 8.63 -16.63
C ALA A 33 22.86 7.29 -17.33
N LEU A 34 21.60 6.82 -17.40
CA LEU A 34 21.20 5.58 -18.07
C LEU A 34 20.67 5.79 -19.49
N GLU A 35 20.64 7.03 -19.97
CA GLU A 35 20.21 7.36 -21.32
C GLU A 35 21.21 6.80 -22.35
N GLY A 36 20.71 6.18 -23.42
CA GLY A 36 21.54 5.54 -24.45
C GLY A 36 22.05 4.13 -24.13
N LEU A 37 21.88 3.62 -22.90
CA LEU A 37 22.24 2.24 -22.57
C LEU A 37 21.13 1.24 -22.97
N PRO A 38 21.49 0.07 -23.52
CA PRO A 38 20.52 -0.97 -23.83
C PRO A 38 19.93 -1.56 -22.54
N SER A 39 18.65 -1.94 -22.58
CA SER A 39 17.87 -2.30 -21.39
C SER A 39 18.37 -3.55 -20.66
N ASP A 40 19.07 -4.44 -21.36
CA ASP A 40 19.66 -5.68 -20.89
C ASP A 40 21.11 -5.54 -20.42
N ALA A 41 21.76 -4.40 -20.65
CA ALA A 41 23.08 -4.14 -20.07
C ALA A 41 23.02 -4.24 -18.55
N ARG A 42 24.01 -4.91 -17.95
CA ARG A 42 24.16 -4.99 -16.50
C ARG A 42 25.18 -3.97 -16.05
N VAL A 43 24.80 -3.11 -15.11
CA VAL A 43 25.62 -2.01 -14.62
C VAL A 43 25.69 -2.04 -13.10
N SER A 44 26.84 -1.67 -12.54
CA SER A 44 26.97 -1.44 -11.11
C SER A 44 26.33 -0.10 -10.75
N ILE A 45 25.46 -0.11 -9.73
CA ILE A 45 24.72 1.07 -9.28
C ILE A 45 25.69 2.10 -8.68
N GLU A 46 26.74 1.65 -8.00
CA GLU A 46 27.74 2.53 -7.39
C GLU A 46 28.52 3.34 -8.45
N THR A 47 28.81 2.73 -9.60
CA THR A 47 29.60 3.39 -10.66
C THR A 47 28.75 4.29 -11.55
N ARG A 48 27.50 3.89 -11.86
CA ARG A 48 26.63 4.64 -12.77
C ARG A 48 25.68 5.61 -12.10
N CYS A 49 25.26 5.32 -10.87
CA CYS A 49 24.28 6.12 -10.14
C CYS A 49 24.70 6.33 -8.67
N PRO A 50 25.83 7.02 -8.41
CA PRO A 50 26.38 7.14 -7.06
C PRO A 50 25.42 7.84 -6.07
N ALA A 51 24.70 8.87 -6.52
CA ALA A 51 23.71 9.57 -5.69
C ALA A 51 22.54 8.64 -5.27
N LEU A 52 22.13 7.72 -6.16
CA LEU A 52 21.06 6.75 -5.86
C LEU A 52 21.55 5.67 -4.90
N ALA A 53 22.79 5.21 -5.06
CA ALA A 53 23.42 4.27 -4.14
C ALA A 53 23.52 4.87 -2.72
N GLU A 54 23.93 6.13 -2.61
CA GLU A 54 24.02 6.82 -1.32
C GLU A 54 22.65 6.98 -0.67
N ALA A 55 21.63 7.42 -1.42
CA ALA A 55 20.26 7.50 -0.93
C ALA A 55 19.75 6.13 -0.42
N ALA A 56 20.03 5.05 -1.16
CA ALA A 56 19.66 3.69 -0.73
C ALA A 56 20.37 3.25 0.56
N ARG A 57 21.65 3.61 0.75
CA ARG A 57 22.39 3.33 2.01
C ARG A 57 21.79 4.08 3.21
N THR A 58 21.29 5.30 3.00
CA THR A 58 20.66 6.05 4.10
C THR A 58 19.34 5.44 4.57
N GLU A 59 18.58 4.78 3.68
CA GLU A 59 17.33 4.11 4.04
C GLU A 59 17.54 2.71 4.63
N ALA A 60 18.56 1.98 4.20
CA ALA A 60 18.88 0.65 4.71
C ALA A 60 20.39 0.42 4.78
N PRO A 61 20.95 0.04 5.94
CA PRO A 61 22.36 -0.26 6.06
C PRO A 61 22.69 -1.53 5.28
N ALA A 62 23.44 -1.38 4.19
CA ALA A 62 23.96 -2.44 3.30
C ALA A 62 22.89 -3.34 2.63
N PRO A 63 22.10 -2.79 1.68
CA PRO A 63 21.29 -3.61 0.82
C PRO A 63 22.20 -4.50 -0.05
N GLY A 64 22.13 -5.83 0.12
CA GLY A 64 22.97 -6.78 -0.64
C GLY A 64 22.86 -6.63 -2.17
N TRP A 65 21.76 -6.05 -2.67
CA TRP A 65 21.56 -5.75 -4.08
C TRP A 65 22.41 -4.60 -4.63
N LEU A 66 23.06 -3.79 -3.78
CA LEU A 66 24.00 -2.76 -4.23
C LEU A 66 25.32 -3.34 -4.77
N LEU A 67 25.67 -4.56 -4.37
CA LEU A 67 26.94 -5.22 -4.75
C LEU A 67 26.83 -5.99 -6.08
N GLU A 68 25.62 -6.34 -6.50
CA GLU A 68 25.40 -7.14 -7.71
C GLU A 68 25.10 -6.24 -8.93
N PRO A 69 25.57 -6.59 -10.13
CA PRO A 69 25.26 -5.86 -11.34
C PRO A 69 23.78 -6.06 -11.74
N VAL A 70 23.03 -4.97 -11.73
CA VAL A 70 21.59 -4.92 -12.01
C VAL A 70 21.35 -4.52 -13.47
N SER A 71 20.27 -5.02 -14.09
CA SER A 71 19.93 -4.63 -15.46
C SER A 71 19.53 -3.15 -15.52
N VAL A 72 19.84 -2.47 -16.63
CA VAL A 72 19.44 -1.08 -16.84
C VAL A 72 17.91 -0.91 -16.75
N ALA A 73 17.13 -1.90 -17.19
CA ALA A 73 15.67 -1.89 -17.06
C ALA A 73 15.20 -1.84 -15.60
N GLU A 74 15.75 -2.70 -14.74
CA GLU A 74 15.46 -2.73 -13.30
C GLU A 74 15.92 -1.43 -12.62
N LEU A 75 17.11 -0.94 -12.98
CA LEU A 75 17.66 0.29 -12.41
C LEU A 75 16.85 1.53 -12.77
N ARG A 76 16.29 1.62 -13.99
CA ARG A 76 15.33 2.68 -14.36
C ARG A 76 14.05 2.59 -13.52
N GLY A 77 13.58 1.38 -13.23
CA GLY A 77 12.43 1.14 -12.37
C GLY A 77 12.67 1.64 -10.94
N LEU A 78 13.83 1.31 -10.38
CA LEU A 78 14.30 1.80 -9.09
C LEU A 78 14.41 3.32 -9.08
N ALA A 79 15.11 3.92 -10.04
CA ALA A 79 15.35 5.36 -10.10
C ALA A 79 14.05 6.18 -10.15
N ARG A 80 13.00 5.71 -10.84
CA ARG A 80 11.66 6.34 -10.83
C ARG A 80 10.96 6.28 -9.47
N GLY A 81 11.33 5.33 -8.60
CA GLY A 81 10.86 5.30 -7.21
C GLY A 81 11.44 6.45 -6.37
N PHE A 82 12.62 6.95 -6.75
CA PHE A 82 13.34 8.03 -6.06
C PHE A 82 13.17 9.40 -6.73
N THR A 83 12.41 9.49 -7.83
CA THR A 83 11.99 10.79 -8.36
C THR A 83 10.82 11.30 -7.51
N PRO A 84 10.94 12.48 -6.87
CA PRO A 84 9.83 13.07 -6.14
C PRO A 84 8.69 13.22 -7.13
N ILE A 85 7.51 12.72 -6.75
CA ILE A 85 6.28 12.99 -7.52
C ILE A 85 6.13 14.50 -7.46
N GLU A 86 6.34 15.18 -8.60
CA GLU A 86 6.01 16.59 -8.70
C GLU A 86 4.56 16.72 -8.25
N GLN A 87 4.37 17.28 -7.06
CA GLN A 87 3.08 17.73 -6.60
C GLN A 87 2.75 18.93 -7.47
N GLY A 88 2.34 18.66 -8.71
CA GLY A 88 1.60 19.62 -9.52
C GLY A 88 0.50 20.15 -8.62
N ARG A 89 0.54 21.45 -8.37
CA ARG A 89 -0.40 22.20 -7.57
C ARG A 89 -1.79 21.90 -8.11
N ILE A 90 -2.50 20.93 -7.52
CA ILE A 90 -3.90 20.70 -7.82
C ILE A 90 -4.63 21.85 -7.14
N THR A 91 -4.84 22.94 -7.87
CA THR A 91 -5.87 23.91 -7.52
C THR A 91 -7.20 23.19 -7.67
N VAL A 92 -7.70 22.63 -6.57
CA VAL A 92 -9.06 22.09 -6.53
C VAL A 92 -9.99 23.28 -6.48
N GLU A 93 -10.55 23.63 -7.63
CA GLU A 93 -11.71 24.49 -7.76
C GLU A 93 -12.89 23.82 -7.01
N MET A 94 -13.36 24.44 -5.93
CA MET A 94 -14.37 23.87 -5.02
C MET A 94 -15.72 23.61 -5.71
N ASP A 95 -15.98 24.33 -6.79
CA ASP A 95 -17.11 24.17 -7.70
C ASP A 95 -17.10 22.84 -8.47
N GLN A 96 -15.95 22.18 -8.62
CA GLN A 96 -15.87 20.84 -9.24
C GLN A 96 -16.07 19.69 -8.25
N VAL A 97 -16.02 19.96 -6.94
CA VAL A 97 -16.21 18.94 -5.90
C VAL A 97 -17.66 18.46 -5.87
N ASP A 98 -18.63 19.36 -6.03
CA ASP A 98 -20.05 19.01 -6.04
C ASP A 98 -20.42 18.13 -7.24
N GLN A 99 -19.78 18.36 -8.39
CA GLN A 99 -20.01 17.57 -9.60
C GLN A 99 -19.41 16.15 -9.48
N VAL A 100 -18.23 16.02 -8.87
CA VAL A 100 -17.59 14.70 -8.60
C VAL A 100 -18.35 13.91 -7.53
N VAL A 101 -18.94 14.58 -6.55
CA VAL A 101 -19.80 13.94 -5.54
C VAL A 101 -21.12 13.49 -6.16
N ALA A 102 -21.70 14.23 -7.09
CA ALA A 102 -22.94 13.86 -7.78
C ALA A 102 -22.76 12.67 -8.74
N GLU A 103 -21.61 12.54 -9.40
CA GLU A 103 -21.35 11.44 -10.35
C GLU A 103 -20.84 10.15 -9.68
N SER A 104 -20.28 10.25 -8.47
CA SER A 104 -19.84 9.09 -7.73
C SER A 104 -21.03 8.34 -7.13
N HIS A 105 -21.29 7.13 -7.64
CA HIS A 105 -22.25 6.17 -7.07
C HIS A 105 -21.74 5.64 -5.72
N VAL A 106 -21.63 6.51 -4.73
CA VAL A 106 -21.25 6.15 -3.37
C VAL A 106 -22.46 5.52 -2.69
N PRO A 107 -22.37 4.30 -2.13
CA PRO A 107 -23.45 3.73 -1.33
C PRO A 107 -23.80 4.70 -0.21
N ALA A 108 -25.11 4.82 0.08
CA ALA A 108 -25.71 5.79 1.00
C ALA A 108 -24.75 6.30 2.08
N LEU A 109 -24.62 7.64 2.16
CA LEU A 109 -23.74 8.33 3.10
C LEU A 109 -23.82 7.66 4.49
N PRO A 110 -22.67 7.40 5.14
CA PRO A 110 -22.64 6.84 6.49
C PRO A 110 -23.56 7.62 7.43
N ASP A 111 -24.32 6.90 8.27
CA ASP A 111 -25.32 7.48 9.19
C ASP A 111 -24.82 8.66 10.02
N TRP A 112 -23.53 8.67 10.37
CA TRP A 112 -22.93 9.76 11.14
C TRP A 112 -22.82 11.06 10.32
N LEU A 113 -22.60 11.00 9.01
CA LEU A 113 -22.55 12.18 8.13
C LEU A 113 -23.94 12.79 7.96
N ARG A 114 -24.97 11.94 7.89
CA ARG A 114 -26.36 12.36 7.86
C ARG A 114 -26.78 13.03 9.15
N ARG A 115 -26.44 12.44 10.31
CA ARG A 115 -26.69 13.06 11.62
C ARG A 115 -25.91 14.36 11.81
N LEU A 116 -24.69 14.46 11.27
CA LEU A 116 -23.91 15.69 11.30
C LEU A 116 -24.56 16.78 10.45
N ARG A 117 -25.06 16.43 9.26
CA ARG A 117 -25.80 17.36 8.39
C ARG A 117 -27.12 17.80 9.01
N GLU A 118 -27.91 16.87 9.55
CA GLU A 118 -29.14 17.17 10.29
C GLU A 118 -28.86 18.06 11.52
N TRP A 119 -27.74 17.82 12.23
CA TRP A 119 -27.32 18.68 13.33
C TRP A 119 -26.95 20.08 12.83
N LEU A 120 -26.16 20.21 11.76
CA LEU A 120 -25.82 21.51 11.18
C LEU A 120 -27.04 22.27 10.65
N ASP A 121 -27.96 21.58 9.98
CA ASP A 121 -29.19 22.16 9.45
C ASP A 121 -30.15 22.55 10.60
N SER A 122 -30.15 21.80 11.72
CA SER A 122 -30.92 22.18 12.93
C SER A 122 -30.36 23.40 13.66
N GLN A 123 -29.09 23.73 13.42
CA GLN A 123 -28.43 24.93 13.96
C GLN A 123 -28.48 26.11 12.97
N ALA A 124 -28.92 25.89 11.73
CA ALA A 124 -29.16 26.96 10.77
C ALA A 124 -30.55 27.59 11.07
N PRO A 125 -30.62 28.85 11.56
CA PRO A 125 -31.91 29.49 11.74
C PRO A 125 -32.62 29.68 10.38
N GLU A 126 -33.95 29.65 10.42
CA GLU A 126 -34.81 29.96 9.27
C GLU A 126 -34.40 31.29 8.60
N PRO A 127 -34.65 31.45 7.29
CA PRO A 127 -34.16 32.57 6.49
C PRO A 127 -34.92 33.86 6.85
N ALA A 128 -34.51 34.50 7.94
CA ALA A 128 -34.91 35.85 8.29
C ALA A 128 -33.68 36.59 8.81
N GLU A 129 -33.10 37.39 7.91
CA GLU A 129 -31.98 38.31 8.11
C GLU A 129 -30.63 37.63 8.44
N GLU A 130 -29.56 38.12 7.82
CA GLU A 130 -28.22 37.55 7.90
C GLU A 130 -27.85 37.19 9.35
N PRO A 131 -27.37 35.97 9.63
CA PRO A 131 -27.24 35.53 11.00
C PRO A 131 -26.16 36.33 11.74
N ASN A 132 -26.60 37.14 12.70
CA ASN A 132 -25.74 37.91 13.61
C ASN A 132 -24.72 37.06 14.38
N TRP A 133 -24.84 35.72 14.37
CA TRP A 133 -23.87 34.85 15.02
C TRP A 133 -22.51 34.83 14.30
N VAL A 134 -22.46 34.98 12.98
CA VAL A 134 -21.17 35.04 12.26
C VAL A 134 -20.43 36.32 12.65
N ARG A 135 -21.17 37.44 12.78
CA ARG A 135 -20.64 38.71 13.29
C ARG A 135 -20.25 38.61 14.77
N ALA A 136 -21.07 38.01 15.62
CA ALA A 136 -20.75 37.82 17.03
C ALA A 136 -19.52 36.90 17.24
N VAL A 137 -19.35 35.88 16.41
CA VAL A 137 -18.17 35.01 16.41
C VAL A 137 -16.95 35.77 15.89
N ALA A 138 -17.10 36.59 14.85
CA ALA A 138 -16.03 37.44 14.34
C ALA A 138 -15.60 38.50 15.37
N ASP A 139 -16.55 39.18 16.01
CA ASP A 139 -16.29 40.18 17.06
C ASP A 139 -15.67 39.54 18.30
N TRP A 140 -16.12 38.33 18.68
CA TRP A 140 -15.52 37.56 19.76
C TRP A 140 -14.10 37.08 19.41
N LEU A 141 -13.85 36.67 18.16
CA LEU A 141 -12.54 36.32 17.65
C LEU A 141 -11.61 37.53 17.57
N ASP A 142 -12.10 38.72 17.21
CA ASP A 142 -11.31 39.96 17.22
C ASP A 142 -10.98 40.40 18.66
N ALA A 143 -11.95 40.30 19.57
CA ALA A 143 -11.77 40.66 20.97
C ALA A 143 -10.81 39.72 21.72
N ASN A 144 -10.71 38.46 21.31
CA ASN A 144 -9.89 37.43 21.97
C ASN A 144 -8.73 36.90 21.10
N GLY A 145 -8.54 37.48 19.91
CA GLY A 145 -7.70 36.93 18.85
C GLY A 145 -6.22 36.82 19.19
N HIS A 146 -5.74 37.64 20.14
CA HIS A 146 -4.32 37.66 20.52
C HIS A 146 -3.84 36.36 21.19
N TRP A 147 -4.74 35.56 21.77
CA TRP A 147 -4.38 34.29 22.43
C TRP A 147 -5.05 33.07 21.80
N LEU A 148 -6.23 33.24 21.19
CA LEU A 148 -6.97 32.15 20.56
C LEU A 148 -6.41 31.75 19.20
N MET A 149 -5.84 32.69 18.44
CA MET A 149 -5.33 32.37 17.10
C MET A 149 -4.23 31.30 17.07
N PRO A 150 -3.19 31.33 17.91
CA PRO A 150 -2.18 30.26 17.90
C PRO A 150 -2.75 28.90 18.33
N VAL A 151 -3.74 28.88 19.22
CA VAL A 151 -4.41 27.63 19.64
C VAL A 151 -5.28 27.07 18.52
N LEU A 152 -6.07 27.92 17.87
CA LEU A 152 -6.94 27.53 16.76
C LEU A 152 -6.11 27.03 15.57
N GLN A 153 -5.00 27.72 15.26
CA GLN A 153 -4.03 27.28 14.25
C GLN A 153 -3.40 25.93 14.59
N GLY A 154 -3.07 25.69 15.87
CA GLY A 154 -2.57 24.39 16.34
C GLY A 154 -3.59 23.27 16.14
N VAL A 155 -4.85 23.49 16.51
CA VAL A 155 -5.92 22.50 16.33
C VAL A 155 -6.17 22.20 14.85
N LEU A 156 -6.26 23.24 14.01
CA LEU A 156 -6.42 23.10 12.56
C LEU A 156 -5.25 22.33 11.93
N ALA A 157 -4.01 22.59 12.36
CA ALA A 157 -2.84 21.87 11.89
C ALA A 157 -2.91 20.37 12.24
N VAL A 158 -3.32 20.02 13.46
CA VAL A 158 -3.47 18.62 13.89
C VAL A 158 -4.57 17.92 13.09
N VAL A 159 -5.71 18.57 12.88
CA VAL A 159 -6.81 18.01 12.07
C VAL A 159 -6.38 17.81 10.62
N ALA A 160 -5.69 18.79 10.03
CA ALA A 160 -5.15 18.70 8.67
C ALA A 160 -4.13 17.55 8.54
N LEU A 161 -3.23 17.40 9.51
CA LEU A 161 -2.27 16.28 9.55
C LEU A 161 -2.97 14.92 9.70
N GLY A 162 -4.01 14.84 10.53
CA GLY A 162 -4.83 13.63 10.68
C GLY A 162 -5.51 13.22 9.37
N LEU A 163 -6.09 14.19 8.65
CA LEU A 163 -6.70 13.98 7.34
C LEU A 163 -5.67 13.53 6.29
N ILE A 164 -4.50 14.18 6.24
CA ILE A 164 -3.41 13.78 5.33
C ILE A 164 -2.96 12.35 5.65
N ALA A 165 -2.72 12.01 6.91
CA ALA A 165 -2.32 10.67 7.31
C ALA A 165 -3.38 9.62 6.93
N TRP A 166 -4.67 9.92 7.15
CA TRP A 166 -5.77 9.05 6.76
C TRP A 166 -5.85 8.85 5.25
N ILE A 167 -5.70 9.93 4.46
CA ILE A 167 -5.64 9.87 2.99
C ILE A 167 -4.43 9.05 2.54
N LEU A 168 -3.26 9.22 3.14
CA LEU A 168 -2.06 8.44 2.81
C LEU A 168 -2.24 6.95 3.12
N ILE A 169 -2.84 6.60 4.26
CA ILE A 169 -3.19 5.21 4.61
C ILE A 169 -4.21 4.65 3.61
N GLY A 170 -5.24 5.45 3.29
CA GLY A 170 -6.29 5.11 2.34
C GLY A 170 -5.77 4.91 0.92
N LEU A 171 -4.81 5.73 0.45
CA LEU A 171 -4.17 5.64 -0.86
C LEU A 171 -3.13 4.51 -0.95
N ARG A 172 -2.55 4.10 0.18
CA ARG A 172 -1.60 2.98 0.24
C ARG A 172 -2.29 1.63 -0.02
N TRP A 173 -3.57 1.50 0.29
CA TRP A 173 -4.37 0.28 0.06
C TRP A 173 -4.64 -0.04 -1.44
N PRO A 174 -5.14 0.89 -2.29
CA PRO A 174 -5.41 0.63 -3.70
C PRO A 174 -4.13 0.48 -4.54
N ARG A 175 -3.01 1.09 -4.14
CA ARG A 175 -1.70 0.87 -4.81
C ARG A 175 -1.16 -0.54 -4.57
N MET A 176 -1.29 -1.09 -3.36
CA MET A 176 -0.98 -2.49 -3.10
C MET A 176 -1.96 -3.45 -3.81
N GLY A 177 -3.23 -3.06 -3.95
CA GLY A 177 -4.23 -3.84 -4.68
C GLY A 177 -3.92 -4.01 -6.18
N ARG A 178 -3.42 -2.97 -6.86
CA ARG A 178 -3.02 -3.04 -8.26
C ARG A 178 -1.69 -3.76 -8.47
N TRP A 179 -0.70 -3.55 -7.61
CA TRP A 179 0.58 -4.27 -7.66
C TRP A 179 0.44 -5.77 -7.36
N ARG A 180 -0.52 -6.14 -6.49
CA ARG A 180 -0.91 -7.55 -6.31
C ARG A 180 -1.56 -8.11 -7.57
N ARG A 181 -2.51 -7.39 -8.19
CA ARG A 181 -3.16 -7.86 -9.44
C ARG A 181 -2.19 -7.98 -10.62
N THR A 182 -1.21 -7.08 -10.77
CA THR A 182 -0.23 -7.20 -11.86
C THR A 182 0.74 -8.36 -11.65
N ARG A 183 1.05 -8.76 -10.41
CA ARG A 183 1.84 -9.99 -10.17
C ARG A 183 1.05 -11.28 -10.38
N TYR A 184 -0.26 -11.28 -10.13
CA TYR A 184 -1.11 -12.42 -10.45
C TYR A 184 -1.39 -12.53 -11.96
N ALA A 185 -1.63 -11.42 -12.66
CA ALA A 185 -1.86 -11.40 -14.11
C ALA A 185 -0.59 -11.63 -14.95
N ALA A 186 0.58 -11.17 -14.48
CA ALA A 186 1.86 -11.45 -15.15
C ALA A 186 2.35 -12.91 -14.93
N GLY A 187 1.80 -13.63 -13.95
CA GLY A 187 2.03 -15.06 -13.75
C GLY A 187 1.12 -15.95 -14.61
N GLU A 188 -0.04 -15.45 -15.05
CA GLU A 188 -1.00 -16.23 -15.85
C GLU A 188 -0.61 -16.35 -17.33
N GLY A 189 0.23 -15.45 -17.86
CA GLY A 189 0.57 -15.39 -19.28
C GLY A 189 1.83 -16.16 -19.72
N ARG A 190 2.67 -16.65 -18.80
CA ARG A 190 3.96 -17.29 -19.15
C ARG A 190 4.19 -18.69 -18.59
N THR A 191 3.30 -19.20 -17.76
CA THR A 191 3.23 -20.64 -17.41
C THR A 191 1.97 -21.26 -18.00
N GLY A 192 1.87 -21.23 -19.33
CA GLY A 192 1.11 -22.20 -20.11
C GLY A 192 1.80 -23.57 -20.19
N ALA A 193 2.84 -23.81 -19.38
CA ALA A 193 3.05 -25.16 -18.87
C ALA A 193 1.91 -25.38 -17.88
N ALA A 194 0.87 -26.07 -18.33
CA ALA A 194 -0.16 -26.60 -17.46
C ALA A 194 0.52 -27.08 -16.17
N VAL A 195 0.28 -26.37 -15.06
CA VAL A 195 0.46 -26.95 -13.74
C VAL A 195 -0.56 -28.07 -13.77
N ALA A 196 -0.09 -29.24 -14.22
CA ALA A 196 -0.89 -30.42 -14.39
C ALA A 196 -1.70 -30.58 -13.12
N ALA A 197 -3.01 -30.79 -13.27
CA ALA A 197 -3.92 -31.07 -12.18
C ALA A 197 -3.18 -31.91 -11.12
N PRO A 198 -3.20 -31.51 -9.84
CA PRO A 198 -2.24 -31.96 -8.86
C PRO A 198 -2.08 -33.47 -8.96
N ARG A 199 -0.84 -33.89 -9.31
CA ARG A 199 -0.42 -35.28 -9.15
C ARG A 199 -0.91 -35.73 -7.78
N ARG A 200 -1.58 -36.88 -7.73
CA ARG A 200 -2.04 -37.51 -6.49
C ARG A 200 -0.94 -37.35 -5.42
N LEU A 201 -1.36 -37.12 -4.17
CA LEU A 201 -0.51 -37.04 -2.97
C LEU A 201 0.69 -38.00 -2.90
N GLN A 202 0.62 -39.13 -3.62
CA GLN A 202 1.73 -40.06 -3.86
C GLN A 202 3.03 -39.39 -4.33
N SER A 203 2.99 -38.19 -4.94
CA SER A 203 4.19 -37.48 -5.38
C SER A 203 4.73 -36.43 -4.41
N VAL A 204 4.14 -36.23 -3.21
CA VAL A 204 4.69 -35.23 -2.28
C VAL A 204 6.08 -35.65 -1.77
N ASP A 205 6.30 -36.94 -1.60
CA ASP A 205 7.60 -37.47 -1.17
C ASP A 205 8.69 -37.30 -2.25
N GLU A 206 8.31 -37.11 -3.52
CA GLU A 206 9.22 -36.85 -4.63
C GLU A 206 9.68 -35.38 -4.70
N LEU A 207 8.96 -34.47 -4.02
CA LEU A 207 9.30 -33.05 -4.01
C LEU A 207 10.50 -32.77 -3.10
N ALA A 208 11.23 -31.71 -3.44
CA ALA A 208 12.32 -31.25 -2.58
C ALA A 208 11.79 -30.91 -1.18
N PRO A 209 12.54 -31.15 -0.09
CA PRO A 209 12.07 -30.92 1.28
C PRO A 209 11.46 -29.55 1.57
N ALA A 210 11.93 -28.51 0.86
CA ALA A 210 11.44 -27.14 0.97
C ALA A 210 10.02 -26.97 0.38
N GLU A 211 9.64 -27.81 -0.57
CA GLU A 211 8.40 -27.72 -1.36
C GLU A 211 7.29 -28.61 -0.80
N GLN A 212 7.64 -29.63 0.00
CA GLN A 212 6.68 -30.61 0.52
C GLN A 212 5.56 -29.97 1.37
N VAL A 213 5.92 -29.09 2.32
CA VAL A 213 4.94 -28.45 3.21
C VAL A 213 4.04 -27.44 2.46
N PRO A 214 4.58 -26.54 1.61
CA PRO A 214 3.76 -25.69 0.75
C PRO A 214 2.81 -26.47 -0.19
N ALA A 215 3.30 -27.53 -0.83
CA ALA A 215 2.49 -28.36 -1.71
C ALA A 215 1.35 -29.06 -0.94
N MET A 216 1.65 -29.56 0.26
CA MET A 216 0.65 -30.18 1.12
C MET A 216 -0.43 -29.19 1.59
N LEU A 217 -0.04 -27.96 1.95
CA LEU A 217 -0.99 -26.90 2.30
C LEU A 217 -1.90 -26.55 1.10
N ALA A 218 -1.33 -26.42 -0.10
CA ALA A 218 -2.09 -26.15 -1.32
C ALA A 218 -3.10 -27.27 -1.61
N TRP A 219 -2.66 -28.54 -1.49
CA TRP A 219 -3.53 -29.69 -1.65
C TRP A 219 -4.69 -29.69 -0.65
N LEU A 220 -4.42 -29.41 0.64
CA LEU A 220 -5.46 -29.36 1.68
C LEU A 220 -6.52 -28.28 1.40
N VAL A 221 -6.09 -27.09 0.97
CA VAL A 221 -6.99 -25.98 0.61
C VAL A 221 -7.87 -26.35 -0.59
N GLU A 222 -7.29 -27.00 -1.60
CA GLU A 222 -8.03 -27.50 -2.75
C GLU A 222 -9.05 -28.57 -2.34
N GLU A 223 -8.68 -29.49 -1.47
CA GLU A 223 -9.56 -30.56 -0.99
C GLU A 223 -10.74 -29.99 -0.19
N TRP A 224 -10.51 -28.96 0.64
CA TRP A 224 -11.59 -28.26 1.35
C TRP A 224 -12.57 -27.53 0.44
N GLU A 225 -12.09 -26.94 -0.66
CA GLU A 225 -12.94 -26.29 -1.64
C GLU A 225 -13.73 -27.33 -2.44
N ARG A 226 -13.06 -28.40 -2.91
CA ARG A 226 -13.69 -29.51 -3.64
C ARG A 226 -14.81 -30.17 -2.83
N ASN A 227 -14.61 -30.28 -1.52
CA ASN A 227 -15.58 -30.87 -0.61
C ASN A 227 -16.63 -29.86 -0.08
N GLY A 228 -16.65 -28.63 -0.60
CA GLY A 228 -17.66 -27.61 -0.27
C GLY A 228 -17.58 -27.05 1.16
N ARG A 229 -16.58 -27.44 1.96
CA ARG A 229 -16.45 -26.98 3.36
C ARG A 229 -15.98 -25.54 3.46
N MET A 230 -15.18 -25.11 2.48
CA MET A 230 -14.72 -23.74 2.40
C MET A 230 -14.84 -23.23 0.96
N PRO A 231 -16.04 -22.80 0.53
CA PRO A 231 -16.25 -22.27 -0.81
C PRO A 231 -15.32 -21.08 -1.08
N GLY A 232 -14.56 -21.15 -2.17
CA GLY A 232 -13.61 -20.12 -2.57
C GLY A 232 -12.29 -20.14 -1.81
N ALA A 233 -11.93 -21.22 -1.10
CA ALA A 233 -10.70 -21.30 -0.32
C ALA A 233 -9.43 -21.03 -1.15
N ARG A 234 -9.35 -21.48 -2.42
CA ARG A 234 -8.22 -21.17 -3.32
C ARG A 234 -7.99 -19.68 -3.55
N ARG A 235 -9.04 -18.86 -3.42
CA ARG A 235 -8.96 -17.40 -3.60
C ARG A 235 -8.62 -16.66 -2.30
N MET A 236 -8.60 -17.37 -1.18
CA MET A 236 -8.34 -16.79 0.14
C MET A 236 -6.85 -16.84 0.46
N THR A 237 -6.38 -15.84 1.21
CA THR A 237 -5.05 -15.89 1.81
C THR A 237 -5.05 -16.84 3.01
N ASN A 238 -3.89 -17.41 3.37
CA ASN A 238 -3.74 -18.23 4.58
C ASN A 238 -4.29 -17.52 5.84
N GLY A 239 -4.11 -16.20 5.95
CA GLY A 239 -4.65 -15.41 7.05
C GLY A 239 -6.19 -15.35 7.08
N LEU A 240 -6.84 -15.29 5.92
CA LEU A 240 -8.31 -15.35 5.83
C LEU A 240 -8.83 -16.75 6.15
N ILE A 241 -8.17 -17.80 5.64
CA ILE A 241 -8.50 -19.20 5.94
C ILE A 241 -8.41 -19.44 7.45
N ARG A 242 -7.32 -18.98 8.10
CA ARG A 242 -7.15 -19.06 9.57
C ARG A 242 -8.29 -18.39 10.32
N ARG A 243 -8.62 -17.13 9.99
CA ARG A 243 -9.73 -16.41 10.64
C ARG A 243 -11.07 -17.15 10.48
N ARG A 244 -11.28 -17.78 9.33
CA ARG A 244 -12.51 -18.55 9.06
C ARG A 244 -12.54 -19.86 9.86
N LEU A 245 -11.41 -20.55 9.97
CA LEU A 245 -11.28 -21.76 10.79
C LEU A 245 -11.45 -21.45 12.28
N ASP A 246 -10.86 -20.36 12.77
CA ASP A 246 -10.99 -19.92 14.16
C ASP A 246 -12.49 -19.72 14.54
N GLY A 247 -13.34 -19.30 13.58
CA GLY A 247 -14.78 -19.10 13.80
C GLY A 247 -15.68 -20.31 13.56
N ALA A 248 -15.27 -21.27 12.72
CA ALA A 248 -16.14 -22.36 12.28
C ALA A 248 -15.69 -23.77 12.72
N GLN A 249 -14.41 -23.97 12.98
CA GLN A 249 -13.80 -25.28 13.25
C GLN A 249 -12.61 -25.14 14.21
N ALA A 250 -12.91 -24.85 15.49
CA ALA A 250 -11.92 -24.60 16.53
C ALA A 250 -10.85 -25.71 16.63
N ASP A 251 -11.24 -26.97 16.44
CA ASP A 251 -10.31 -28.12 16.53
C ASP A 251 -9.27 -28.14 15.41
N SER A 252 -9.61 -27.64 14.21
CA SER A 252 -8.74 -27.68 13.03
C SER A 252 -7.83 -26.44 12.91
N ALA A 253 -8.18 -25.37 13.62
CA ALA A 253 -7.47 -24.09 13.51
C ALA A 253 -6.00 -24.14 14.00
N PRO A 254 -5.64 -24.83 15.10
CA PRO A 254 -4.25 -24.94 15.55
C PRO A 254 -3.37 -25.68 14.54
N ALA A 255 -3.84 -26.81 14.03
CA ALA A 255 -3.11 -27.62 13.06
C ALA A 255 -2.89 -26.85 11.74
N PHE A 256 -3.93 -26.17 11.22
CA PHE A 256 -3.78 -25.37 10.01
C PHE A 256 -2.83 -24.17 10.22
N ARG A 257 -2.89 -23.54 11.40
CA ARG A 257 -1.97 -22.46 11.77
C ARG A 257 -0.52 -22.93 11.73
N GLU A 258 -0.23 -24.08 12.31
CA GLU A 258 1.12 -24.68 12.28
C GLU A 258 1.58 -24.96 10.85
N LEU A 259 0.73 -25.58 10.02
CA LEU A 259 1.01 -25.88 8.61
C LEU A 259 1.29 -24.61 7.79
N SER A 260 0.44 -23.58 7.96
CA SER A 260 0.56 -22.31 7.23
C SER A 260 1.84 -21.55 7.58
N LEU A 261 2.22 -21.54 8.87
CA LEU A 261 3.47 -20.89 9.30
C LEU A 261 4.71 -21.62 8.77
N ALA A 262 4.69 -22.95 8.76
CA ALA A 262 5.78 -23.74 8.20
C ALA A 262 5.91 -23.55 6.68
N ALA A 263 4.79 -23.52 5.95
CA ALA A 263 4.76 -23.25 4.52
C ALA A 263 5.25 -21.83 4.19
N GLU A 264 4.79 -20.81 4.93
CA GLU A 264 5.22 -19.42 4.74
C GLU A 264 6.72 -19.23 5.02
N SER A 265 7.25 -19.87 6.07
CA SER A 265 8.68 -19.86 6.37
C SER A 265 9.52 -20.50 5.26
N ALA A 266 9.02 -21.57 4.64
CA ALA A 266 9.70 -22.24 3.54
C ALA A 266 9.66 -21.39 2.25
N LEU A 267 8.50 -20.85 1.89
CA LEU A 267 8.29 -20.06 0.66
C LEU A 267 8.97 -18.69 0.69
N PHE A 268 8.85 -17.97 1.81
CA PHE A 268 9.30 -16.57 1.90
C PHE A 268 10.58 -16.39 2.70
N GLY A 269 10.84 -17.29 3.64
CA GLY A 269 12.02 -17.22 4.51
C GLY A 269 13.23 -18.00 4.00
N GLY A 270 13.06 -18.84 2.95
CA GLY A 270 14.10 -19.77 2.49
C GLY A 270 14.52 -20.80 3.54
N ARG A 271 13.77 -20.91 4.65
CA ARG A 271 14.08 -21.81 5.76
C ARG A 271 13.41 -23.15 5.50
N VAL A 272 14.21 -24.14 5.13
CA VAL A 272 13.75 -25.53 4.99
C VAL A 272 13.34 -26.03 6.38
N PRO A 273 12.11 -26.52 6.58
CA PRO A 273 11.72 -27.15 7.84
C PRO A 273 12.63 -28.33 8.12
N ASP A 274 13.09 -28.48 9.37
CA ASP A 274 13.81 -29.67 9.79
C ASP A 274 12.97 -30.95 9.57
N SER A 275 13.63 -32.11 9.58
CA SER A 275 12.99 -33.38 9.24
C SER A 275 11.89 -33.80 10.23
N GLU A 276 11.94 -33.35 11.49
CA GLU A 276 10.93 -33.63 12.51
C GLU A 276 9.69 -32.76 12.29
N ARG A 277 9.90 -31.44 12.16
CA ARG A 277 8.85 -30.46 11.89
C ARG A 277 8.16 -30.73 10.56
N ARG A 278 8.90 -31.15 9.54
CA ARG A 278 8.34 -31.57 8.24
C ARG A 278 7.43 -32.79 8.41
N ARG A 279 7.88 -33.85 9.08
CA ARG A 279 7.07 -35.04 9.36
C ARG A 279 5.79 -34.69 10.14
N ARG A 280 5.92 -33.83 11.16
CA ARG A 280 4.77 -33.33 11.93
C ARG A 280 3.79 -32.55 11.07
N CYS A 281 4.25 -31.66 10.19
CA CYS A 281 3.39 -30.93 9.26
C CYS A 281 2.65 -31.87 8.30
N LEU A 282 3.35 -32.86 7.74
CA LEU A 282 2.73 -33.85 6.86
C LEU A 282 1.66 -34.66 7.62
N GLN A 283 1.95 -35.09 8.84
CA GLN A 283 0.99 -35.79 9.70
C GLN A 283 -0.24 -34.92 10.00
N LEU A 284 -0.04 -33.66 10.40
CA LEU A 284 -1.13 -32.72 10.68
C LEU A 284 -2.01 -32.48 9.44
N ALA A 285 -1.42 -32.36 8.26
CA ALA A 285 -2.17 -32.22 7.03
C ALA A 285 -3.03 -33.47 6.73
N TRP A 286 -2.49 -34.67 6.96
CA TRP A 286 -3.22 -35.92 6.82
C TRP A 286 -4.34 -36.07 7.84
N GLU A 287 -4.11 -35.70 9.10
CA GLU A 287 -5.13 -35.68 10.16
C GLU A 287 -6.24 -34.68 9.83
N LEU A 288 -5.87 -33.48 9.36
CA LEU A 288 -6.80 -32.47 8.90
C LEU A 288 -7.61 -32.88 7.68
N ALA A 289 -7.10 -33.76 6.82
CA ALA A 289 -7.85 -34.33 5.72
C ALA A 289 -8.77 -35.47 6.19
N ARG A 290 -8.27 -36.39 7.01
CA ARG A 290 -9.02 -37.57 7.50
C ARG A 290 -10.18 -37.19 8.40
N ASN A 291 -9.98 -36.22 9.30
CA ASN A 291 -11.05 -35.71 10.16
C ASN A 291 -12.23 -35.10 9.38
N GLN A 292 -12.05 -34.85 8.08
CA GLN A 292 -13.10 -34.31 7.20
C GLN A 292 -13.92 -35.42 6.55
N GLU A 293 -13.33 -36.59 6.30
CA GLU A 293 -14.05 -37.74 5.73
C GLU A 293 -15.08 -38.28 6.72
N GLY A 294 -14.79 -38.29 8.03
CA GLY A 294 -15.68 -38.80 9.07
C GLY A 294 -16.85 -37.89 9.46
N ARG A 295 -16.99 -36.68 8.89
CA ARG A 295 -18.10 -35.74 9.16
C ARG A 295 -19.11 -35.62 8.00
N ARG A 296 -19.02 -36.49 6.98
CA ARG A 296 -20.02 -36.65 5.92
C ARG A 296 -21.10 -37.62 6.37
#